data_AF-A0A971ZET3-F1
#
_entry.id   AF-A0A971ZET3-F1
#
_cell.length_a   1.000
_cell.length_b   1.000
_cell.length_c   1.000
_cell.angle_alpha   90.00
_cell.angle_beta   90.00
_cell.angle_gamma   90.00
#
_symmetry.space_group_name_H-M   'P 1'
#
loop_
_entity.id
_entity.type
_entity.pdbx_description
1 polymer ?
#
loop_
_entity_poly.entity_id
_entity_poly.type
_entity_poly.pdbx_seq_one_letter_code
_entity_poly.pdbx_strand_id
1 'polypeptide(L)' 'FSSLDQVRDLSWAWMLSYNEERPHESLGNLPPSEFKRQLAAEVSSYELCA' A
#
# COMPACT_ATOMS: atom_id res chain seq x y z
N PHE A 1 -10.38 -20.04 -12.40
CA PHE A 1 -11.42 -19.02 -12.23
C PHE A 1 -12.58 -19.33 -13.16
N SER A 2 -13.81 -19.11 -12.73
CA SER A 2 -15.04 -19.47 -13.45
C SER A 2 -15.70 -18.30 -14.20
N SER A 3 -15.34 -17.05 -13.90
CA SER A 3 -15.79 -15.85 -14.61
C SER A 3 -14.78 -14.71 -14.45
N LEU A 4 -14.87 -13.69 -15.31
CA LEU A 4 -14.09 -12.46 -15.15
C LEU A 4 -14.44 -11.72 -13.86
N ASP A 5 -15.71 -11.77 -13.45
CA ASP A 5 -16.15 -11.12 -12.21
C ASP A 5 -15.52 -11.78 -10.99
N GLN A 6 -15.44 -13.11 -10.96
CA GLN A 6 -14.71 -13.81 -9.90
C GLN A 6 -13.23 -13.39 -9.83
N VAL A 7 -12.55 -13.22 -10.97
CA VAL A 7 -11.15 -12.78 -10.98
C VAL A 7 -11.04 -11.35 -10.45
N ARG A 8 -11.95 -10.45 -10.84
CA ARG A 8 -11.97 -9.05 -10.38
C ARG A 8 -12.16 -8.98 -8.87
N ASP A 9 -13.11 -9.72 -8.33
CA ASP A 9 -13.40 -9.74 -6.89
C ASP A 9 -12.20 -10.26 -6.09
N LEU A 10 -11.60 -11.37 -6.52
CA LEU A 10 -10.43 -11.93 -5.85
C LEU A 10 -9.20 -11.02 -5.96
N SER A 11 -8.99 -10.37 -7.11
CA SER A 11 -7.88 -9.44 -7.30
C SER A 11 -8.07 -8.19 -6.46
N TRP A 12 -9.28 -7.67 -6.37
CA TRP A 12 -9.62 -6.54 -5.51
C TRP A 12 -9.38 -6.85 -4.04
N ALA A 13 -9.89 -8.00 -3.56
CA ALA A 13 -9.68 -8.44 -2.19
C ALA A 13 -8.19 -8.66 -1.86
N TRP A 14 -7.43 -9.23 -2.80
CA TRP A 14 -5.98 -9.39 -2.64
C TRP A 14 -5.27 -8.04 -2.55
N MET A 15 -5.59 -7.10 -3.45
CA MET A 15 -4.98 -5.77 -3.47
C MET A 15 -5.25 -5.01 -2.17
N LEU A 16 -6.48 -5.09 -1.65
CA LEU A 16 -6.84 -4.48 -0.36
C LEU A 16 -6.00 -5.07 0.76
N SER A 17 -5.98 -6.39 0.91
CA SER A 17 -5.22 -7.06 1.97
C SER A 17 -3.71 -6.76 1.87
N TYR A 18 -3.15 -6.80 0.66
CA TYR A 18 -1.72 -6.53 0.46
C TYR A 18 -1.34 -5.09 0.84
N ASN A 19 -2.15 -4.11 0.45
CA ASN A 19 -1.84 -2.70 0.64
C ASN A 19 -2.21 -2.16 2.03
N GLU A 20 -3.26 -2.71 2.64
CA GLU A 20 -3.85 -2.15 3.87
C GLU A 20 -3.60 -3.01 5.11
N GLU A 21 -3.44 -4.32 4.97
CA GLU A 21 -3.46 -5.23 6.13
C GLU A 21 -2.13 -5.98 6.35
N ARG A 22 -1.48 -6.43 5.27
CA ARG A 22 -0.33 -7.33 5.39
C ARG A 22 0.95 -6.56 5.73
N PRO A 23 1.64 -6.92 6.83
CA PRO A 23 2.95 -6.35 7.14
C PRO A 23 4.03 -6.93 6.23
N HIS A 24 5.00 -6.09 5.86
CA HIS A 24 6.16 -6.50 5.04
C HIS A 24 7.46 -6.21 5.78
N GLU A 25 8.34 -7.19 5.91
CA GLU A 25 9.63 -7.05 6.62
C GLU A 25 10.50 -5.92 6.05
N SER A 26 10.50 -5.75 4.73
CA SER A 26 11.23 -4.67 4.04
C SER A 26 10.73 -3.27 4.39
N LEU A 27 9.50 -3.15 4.90
CA LEU A 27 8.89 -1.89 5.35
C LEU A 27 8.89 -1.78 6.88
N GLY A 28 9.73 -2.56 7.58
CA GLY A 28 9.76 -2.59 9.03
C GLY A 28 8.54 -3.26 9.65
N ASN A 29 7.99 -4.28 8.99
CA ASN A 29 6.76 -4.98 9.37
C ASN A 29 5.50 -4.10 9.37
N LEU A 30 5.45 -3.11 8.48
CA LEU A 30 4.28 -2.27 8.26
C LEU A 30 3.55 -2.65 6.95
N PRO A 31 2.22 -2.47 6.88
CA PRO A 31 1.51 -2.45 5.62
C PRO A 31 1.97 -1.28 4.73
N PRO A 32 1.90 -1.41 3.39
CA PRO A 32 2.33 -0.36 2.48
C PRO A 32 1.63 0.98 2.69
N SER A 33 0.34 0.95 3.06
CA SER A 33 -0.45 2.17 3.35
C SER A 33 0.03 2.94 4.58
N GLU A 34 0.49 2.24 5.62
CA GLU A 34 1.05 2.86 6.83
C GLU A 34 2.43 3.44 6.55
N PHE A 35 3.28 2.69 5.85
CA PHE A 35 4.59 3.18 5.44
C PHE A 35 4.49 4.44 4.57
N LYS A 36 3.54 4.48 3.63
CA LYS A 36 3.25 5.67 2.82
C LYS A 36 2.80 6.87 3.67
N ARG A 37 2.01 6.64 4.72
CA ARG A 37 1.59 7.70 5.65
C ARG A 37 2.76 8.27 6.45
N GLN A 38 3.68 7.41 6.89
CA GLN A 38 4.90 7.85 7.56
C GLN A 38 5.77 8.68 6.64
N LEU A 39 6.02 8.21 5.41
CA LEU A 39 6.78 8.98 4.42
C LEU A 39 6.15 10.35 4.16
N ALA A 40 4.82 10.42 4.02
CA ALA A 40 4.11 11.68 3.79
C ALA A 40 4.25 12.66 4.98
N ALA A 41 4.32 12.15 6.21
CA ALA A 41 4.58 12.95 7.41
C ALA A 41 6.04 13.40 7.52
N GLU A 42 6.97 12.64 6.94
CA GLU A 42 8.41 12.91 6.93
C GLU A 42 8.88 13.78 5.76
N VAL A 43 8.03 14.07 4.76
CA VAL A 43 8.40 14.98 3.68
C VAL A 43 8.70 16.36 4.25
N SER A 44 9.98 16.71 4.19
CA SER A 44 10.54 18.01 4.58
C SER A 44 9.73 19.17 3.99
N SER A 45 9.37 20.15 4.81
CA SER A 45 8.65 21.36 4.39
C SER A 45 9.54 22.37 3.64
N TYR A 46 10.81 22.05 3.42
CA TYR A 46 11.72 22.91 2.67
C TYR A 46 11.42 22.80 1.17
N GLU A 47 11.23 23.94 0.52
CA GLU A 47 11.03 23.96 -0.93
C GLU A 47 12.26 23.42 -1.64
N LEU A 48 12.04 22.53 -2.61
CA LEU A 48 13.09 22.10 -3.53
C LEU A 48 13.56 23.35 -4.29
N CYS A 49 14.80 23.79 -4.05
CA CYS A 49 15.39 24.87 -4.83
C CYS A 49 15.31 24.52 -6.32
N ALA A 50 14.60 25.37 -7.08
CA ALA A 50 14.44 25.27 -8.52
C ALA A 50 15.74 25.59 -9.27
#